data_AF-A0A0C4DRS6-F1
#
_entry.id   AF-A0A0C4DRS6-F1
#
_cell.length_a   1.000
_cell.length_b   1.000
_cell.length_c   1.000
_cell.angle_alpha   90.00
_cell.angle_beta   90.00
_cell.angle_gamma   90.00
#
_symmetry.space_group_name_H-M   'P 1'
#
loop_
_entity.id
_entity.type
_entity.pdbx_description
1 polymer ?
#
loop_
_entity_poly.entity_id
_entity_poly.type
_entity_poly.pdbx_seq_one_letter_code
_entity_poly.pdbx_strand_id
1 'polypeptide(L)'
;MDRHHSSQTLVPGRRPIHSPPEIGPSSLPNHGGGPKTQGRPPPPPRQGPSPPATTVLLPAAEWGCPTECLGLTSSTTPDAPYCPSLLVLVDGMVHILLGSRLEDRSGVRRSRAVLMISYLYGNCQTLRSTAFASQLRVENRQFHYDYLKLLAGYGSMGNLFIVYERWVRVLVRNHGLLLSEEGSATLGLLDVIESTRRDRIRVRESLR
;
A
#
# COMPACT_ATOMS: atom_id res chain seq x y z
N MET A 1 73.46 -15.91 6.67
CA MET A 1 72.71 -15.90 7.95
C MET A 1 71.25 -15.72 7.58
N ASP A 2 70.68 -16.85 7.18
CA ASP A 2 69.39 -16.98 6.53
C ASP A 2 68.31 -17.20 7.59
N ARG A 3 67.23 -16.41 7.52
CA ARG A 3 65.98 -16.69 8.23
C ARG A 3 64.82 -16.57 7.26
N HIS A 4 64.51 -17.69 6.63
CA HIS A 4 63.24 -17.90 5.94
C HIS A 4 62.14 -18.10 6.99
N HIS A 5 61.16 -17.20 7.03
CA HIS A 5 59.90 -17.42 7.74
C HIS A 5 58.86 -17.98 6.77
N SER A 6 58.71 -19.31 6.79
CA SER A 6 57.59 -20.02 6.18
C SER A 6 56.33 -19.81 7.01
N SER A 7 55.32 -19.14 6.44
CA SER A 7 53.96 -19.13 6.99
C SER A 7 53.11 -20.15 6.23
N GLN A 8 52.68 -21.19 6.93
CA GLN A 8 51.72 -22.18 6.45
C GLN A 8 50.30 -21.65 6.67
N THR A 9 49.50 -21.55 5.62
CA THR A 9 48.07 -21.22 5.71
C THR A 9 47.25 -22.50 5.65
N LEU A 10 46.47 -22.74 6.70
CA LEU A 10 45.55 -23.87 6.88
C LEU A 10 44.48 -23.93 5.77
N VAL A 11 44.31 -25.11 5.18
CA VAL A 11 43.19 -25.46 4.31
C VAL A 11 42.01 -25.92 5.19
N PRO A 12 40.78 -25.39 5.01
CA PRO A 12 39.61 -25.89 5.74
C PRO A 12 39.15 -27.25 5.19
N GLY A 13 39.07 -28.24 6.07
CA GLY A 13 38.60 -29.59 5.76
C GLY A 13 37.14 -29.62 5.32
N ARG A 14 36.90 -30.21 4.14
CA ARG A 14 35.57 -30.62 3.68
C ARG A 14 35.09 -31.79 4.55
N ARG A 15 33.97 -31.61 5.24
CA ARG A 15 33.28 -32.70 5.95
C ARG A 15 32.53 -33.60 4.94
N PRO A 16 32.42 -34.91 5.20
CA PRO A 16 31.64 -35.83 4.38
C PRO A 16 30.15 -35.48 4.40
N ILE A 17 29.52 -35.58 3.23
CA ILE A 17 28.09 -35.43 3.02
C ILE A 17 27.42 -36.70 3.56
N HIS A 18 26.67 -36.58 4.65
CA HIS A 18 25.76 -37.62 5.11
C HIS A 18 24.60 -37.75 4.12
N SER A 19 24.38 -38.95 3.60
CA SER A 19 23.20 -39.31 2.81
C SER A 19 21.91 -39.11 3.63
N PRO A 20 20.80 -38.69 3.00
CA PRO A 20 19.52 -38.56 3.68
C PRO A 20 18.93 -39.94 4.02
N PRO A 21 18.19 -40.07 5.14
CA PRO A 21 17.54 -41.32 5.51
C PRO A 21 16.35 -41.63 4.58
N GLU A 22 16.23 -42.90 4.20
CA GLU A 22 15.08 -43.46 3.49
C GLU A 22 13.77 -43.20 4.25
N ILE A 23 12.84 -42.56 3.56
CA ILE A 23 11.46 -42.39 4.02
C ILE A 23 10.73 -43.71 3.74
N GLY A 24 10.58 -44.53 4.78
CA GLY A 24 9.68 -45.69 4.74
C GLY A 24 8.22 -45.26 4.53
N PRO A 25 7.36 -46.12 3.95
CA PRO A 25 5.97 -45.78 3.66
C PRO A 25 5.18 -45.58 4.96
N SER A 26 4.90 -44.31 5.28
CA SER A 26 4.01 -43.93 6.37
C SER A 26 2.61 -44.44 6.08
N SER A 27 2.18 -45.37 6.94
CA SER A 27 0.84 -45.91 6.99
C SER A 27 -0.16 -44.80 7.32
N LEU A 28 -1.14 -44.59 6.44
CA LEU A 28 -2.26 -43.67 6.67
C LEU A 28 -3.12 -44.16 7.85
N PRO A 29 -3.55 -43.29 8.77
CA PRO A 29 -4.54 -43.64 9.76
C PRO A 29 -5.90 -43.86 9.10
N ASN A 30 -6.48 -45.02 9.40
CA ASN A 30 -7.78 -45.49 8.99
C ASN A 30 -8.88 -44.55 9.55
N HIS A 31 -9.42 -43.65 8.73
CA HIS A 31 -10.57 -42.83 9.11
C HIS A 31 -11.83 -43.68 9.07
N GLY A 32 -12.28 -44.08 10.26
CA GLY A 32 -13.54 -44.77 10.49
C GLY A 32 -14.71 -44.05 9.81
N GLY A 33 -15.47 -44.82 9.05
CA GLY A 33 -16.70 -44.37 8.40
C GLY A 33 -17.77 -44.02 9.43
N GLY A 34 -17.94 -42.73 9.67
CA GLY A 34 -19.20 -42.20 10.19
C GLY A 34 -20.28 -42.22 9.10
N PRO A 35 -21.57 -42.32 9.49
CA PRO A 35 -22.68 -42.32 8.53
C PRO A 35 -22.68 -41.04 7.69
N LYS A 36 -22.69 -41.22 6.36
CA LYS A 36 -22.83 -40.13 5.39
C LYS A 36 -24.20 -39.48 5.59
N THR A 37 -24.28 -38.44 6.40
CA THR A 37 -25.41 -37.49 6.35
C THR A 37 -25.45 -36.93 4.94
N GLN A 38 -26.44 -37.36 4.15
CA GLN A 38 -26.79 -36.78 2.86
C GLN A 38 -27.07 -35.29 3.09
N GLY A 39 -26.06 -34.48 2.82
CA GLY A 39 -26.10 -33.04 2.99
C GLY A 39 -27.15 -32.46 2.06
N ARG A 40 -28.27 -32.01 2.64
CA ARG A 40 -29.24 -31.15 1.98
C ARG A 40 -28.47 -29.99 1.32
N PRO A 41 -28.66 -29.71 0.02
CA PRO A 41 -28.01 -28.58 -0.62
C PRO A 41 -28.37 -27.30 0.15
N PRO A 42 -27.41 -26.39 0.36
CA PRO A 42 -27.68 -25.13 1.05
C PRO A 42 -28.83 -24.42 0.34
N PRO A 43 -29.76 -23.81 1.09
CA PRO A 43 -30.85 -23.06 0.48
C PRO A 43 -30.29 -21.97 -0.43
N PRO A 44 -30.95 -21.68 -1.56
CA PRO A 44 -30.50 -20.62 -2.46
C PRO A 44 -30.40 -19.29 -1.70
N PRO A 45 -29.38 -18.46 -1.98
CA PRO A 45 -29.24 -17.16 -1.34
C PRO A 45 -30.54 -16.38 -1.55
N ARG A 46 -31.12 -15.89 -0.44
CA ARG A 46 -32.34 -15.09 -0.48
C ARG A 46 -32.04 -13.85 -1.33
N GLN A 47 -32.70 -13.73 -2.48
CA GLN A 47 -32.68 -12.56 -3.36
C GLN A 47 -33.49 -11.40 -2.75
N GLY A 48 -33.25 -11.10 -1.48
CA GLY A 48 -33.76 -9.87 -0.87
C GLY A 48 -33.00 -8.68 -1.45
N PRO A 49 -33.61 -7.47 -1.49
CA PRO A 49 -32.86 -6.28 -1.81
C PRO A 49 -31.64 -6.19 -0.88
N SER A 50 -30.45 -5.98 -1.45
CA SER A 50 -29.25 -5.74 -0.65
C SER A 50 -29.55 -4.62 0.35
N PRO A 51 -29.17 -4.78 1.63
CA PRO A 51 -29.35 -3.72 2.59
C PRO A 51 -28.67 -2.43 2.08
N PRO A 52 -29.21 -1.24 2.41
CA PRO A 52 -28.65 0.02 1.96
C PRO A 52 -27.16 0.09 2.28
N ALA A 53 -26.32 0.21 1.25
CA ALA A 53 -24.88 0.37 1.42
C ALA A 53 -24.63 1.73 2.07
N THR A 54 -24.32 1.73 3.37
CA THR A 54 -23.95 2.95 4.08
C THR A 54 -22.47 3.20 3.87
N THR A 55 -22.12 4.09 2.94
CA THR A 55 -20.72 4.52 2.75
C THR A 55 -20.39 5.54 3.82
N VAL A 56 -19.63 5.15 4.84
CA VAL A 56 -19.09 6.08 5.84
C VAL A 56 -17.90 6.81 5.23
N LEU A 57 -18.17 7.97 4.61
CA LEU A 57 -17.12 8.86 4.11
C LEU A 57 -16.43 9.55 5.29
N LEU A 58 -15.17 9.95 5.09
CA LEU A 58 -14.50 10.89 5.99
C LEU A 58 -15.32 12.19 6.05
N PRO A 59 -15.59 12.75 7.24
CA PRO A 59 -16.15 14.09 7.35
C PRO A 59 -15.27 15.10 6.61
N ALA A 60 -15.88 16.11 5.96
CA ALA A 60 -15.13 17.12 5.19
C ALA A 60 -14.07 17.86 6.04
N ALA A 61 -14.35 18.08 7.33
CA ALA A 61 -13.41 18.65 8.29
C ALA A 61 -12.12 17.83 8.44
N GLU A 62 -12.17 16.53 8.15
CA GLU A 62 -11.03 15.64 8.26
C GLU A 62 -10.22 15.54 6.96
N TRP A 63 -10.62 16.21 5.87
CA TRP A 63 -10.01 16.10 4.53
C TRP A 63 -8.65 16.79 4.41
N GLY A 64 -8.17 17.44 5.47
CA GLY A 64 -6.90 18.17 5.45
C GLY A 64 -6.88 19.29 4.42
N CYS A 65 -8.06 19.79 4.06
CA CYS A 65 -8.28 20.85 3.08
C CYS A 65 -8.91 22.05 3.81
N PRO A 66 -8.41 23.28 3.61
CA PRO A 66 -9.05 24.47 4.16
C PRO A 66 -10.49 24.59 3.67
N THR A 67 -11.40 25.01 4.54
CA THR A 67 -12.83 25.24 4.25
C THR A 67 -13.05 26.19 3.07
N GLU A 68 -12.10 27.10 2.84
CA GLU A 68 -12.06 28.04 1.71
C GLU A 68 -11.87 27.32 0.36
N CYS A 69 -11.01 26.30 0.32
CA CYS A 69 -10.76 25.50 -0.88
C CYS A 69 -11.94 24.60 -1.25
N LEU A 70 -12.81 24.31 -0.29
CA LEU A 70 -14.07 23.62 -0.52
C LEU A 70 -15.07 24.52 -1.26
N GLY A 71 -14.83 25.82 -1.43
CA GLY A 71 -15.79 26.68 -2.14
C GLY A 71 -17.12 26.82 -1.39
N LEU A 72 -17.08 26.65 -0.06
CA LEU A 72 -18.24 26.79 0.84
C LEU A 72 -18.77 28.23 0.93
N THR A 73 -18.13 29.18 0.25
CA THR A 73 -18.42 30.61 0.35
C THR A 73 -19.59 31.10 -0.50
N SER A 74 -20.22 30.28 -1.36
CA SER A 74 -21.22 30.82 -2.31
C SER A 74 -22.30 29.83 -2.77
N SER A 75 -22.89 29.02 -1.88
CA SER A 75 -24.21 28.45 -2.21
C SER A 75 -25.27 29.49 -1.90
N THR A 76 -25.63 30.29 -2.91
CA THR A 76 -26.75 31.27 -2.82
C THR A 76 -28.11 30.59 -2.68
N THR A 77 -28.17 29.25 -2.85
CA THR A 77 -29.36 28.44 -2.67
C THR A 77 -29.18 27.48 -1.48
N PRO A 78 -30.01 27.56 -0.44
CA PRO A 78 -29.92 26.72 0.75
C PRO A 78 -30.20 25.22 0.49
N ASP A 79 -30.80 24.88 -0.66
CA ASP A 79 -31.26 23.52 -0.97
C ASP A 79 -30.40 22.77 -2.01
N ALA A 80 -29.32 23.38 -2.53
CA ALA A 80 -28.46 22.69 -3.49
C ALA A 80 -27.50 21.74 -2.74
N PRO A 81 -27.46 20.43 -3.08
CA PRO A 81 -26.50 19.52 -2.48
C PRO A 81 -25.09 19.97 -2.84
N TYR A 82 -24.34 20.39 -1.82
CA TYR A 82 -22.94 20.80 -1.98
C TYR A 82 -22.09 19.62 -2.45
N CYS A 83 -21.39 19.80 -3.57
CA CYS A 83 -20.43 18.83 -4.09
C CYS A 83 -19.05 19.48 -4.20
N PRO A 84 -18.04 18.98 -3.47
CA PRO A 84 -16.69 19.51 -3.59
C PRO A 84 -16.13 19.21 -4.97
N SER A 85 -15.25 20.10 -5.47
CA SER A 85 -14.49 19.81 -6.68
C SER A 85 -13.71 18.50 -6.53
N LEU A 86 -13.80 17.64 -7.54
CA LEU A 86 -13.10 16.35 -7.58
C LEU A 86 -11.59 16.52 -7.37
N LEU A 87 -11.02 17.62 -7.90
CA LEU A 87 -9.62 17.98 -7.72
C LEU A 87 -9.28 18.17 -6.24
N VAL A 88 -10.05 19.02 -5.55
CA VAL A 88 -9.84 19.38 -4.14
C VAL A 88 -9.98 18.14 -3.26
N LEU A 89 -10.98 17.31 -3.54
CA LEU A 89 -11.23 16.06 -2.84
C LEU A 89 -10.05 15.08 -2.98
N VAL A 90 -9.63 14.78 -4.20
CA VAL A 90 -8.55 13.82 -4.45
C VAL A 90 -7.23 14.33 -3.88
N ASP A 91 -6.88 15.58 -4.14
CA ASP A 91 -5.63 16.16 -3.69
C ASP A 91 -5.53 16.22 -2.15
N GLY A 92 -6.63 16.54 -1.47
CA GLY A 92 -6.75 16.49 -0.01
C GLY A 92 -6.59 15.07 0.54
N MET A 93 -7.29 14.09 -0.05
CA MET A 93 -7.22 12.69 0.37
C MET A 93 -5.82 12.10 0.22
N VAL A 94 -5.15 12.38 -0.91
CA VAL A 94 -3.75 11.96 -1.12
C VAL A 94 -2.84 12.65 -0.11
N HIS A 95 -3.08 13.93 0.17
CA HIS A 95 -2.29 14.63 1.16
C HIS A 95 -2.41 14.05 2.56
N ILE A 96 -3.62 13.67 2.98
CA ILE A 96 -3.84 12.94 4.24
C ILE A 96 -3.11 11.62 4.19
N LEU A 97 -3.37 10.80 3.17
CA LEU A 97 -2.83 9.45 3.07
C LEU A 97 -1.30 9.44 3.20
N LEU A 98 -0.64 10.36 2.50
CA LEU A 98 0.81 10.51 2.45
C LEU A 98 1.37 11.47 3.51
N GLY A 99 0.53 12.04 4.38
CA GLY A 99 0.96 12.96 5.43
C GLY A 99 1.75 12.25 6.54
N SER A 100 2.79 12.92 7.04
CA SER A 100 3.60 12.47 8.18
C SER A 100 2.88 12.62 9.52
N ARG A 101 1.93 13.56 9.62
CA ARG A 101 1.12 13.86 10.82
C ARG A 101 -0.07 12.91 11.03
N LEU A 102 -0.05 11.69 10.48
CA LEU A 102 -1.02 10.67 10.90
C LEU A 102 -0.63 10.13 12.27
N GLU A 103 -0.83 10.96 13.30
CA GLU A 103 -0.84 10.59 14.72
C GLU A 103 -2.06 9.72 15.09
N ASP A 104 -2.88 9.37 14.11
CA ASP A 104 -4.01 8.49 14.31
C ASP A 104 -3.51 7.05 14.55
N ARG A 105 -3.31 6.73 15.84
CA ARG A 105 -2.93 5.39 16.32
C ARG A 105 -3.93 4.32 15.88
N SER A 106 -5.18 4.69 15.58
CA SER A 106 -6.22 3.75 15.16
C SER A 106 -6.13 3.37 13.68
N GLY A 107 -5.43 4.16 12.86
CA GLY A 107 -5.36 3.95 11.41
C GLY A 107 -6.69 4.16 10.66
N VAL A 108 -7.78 4.50 11.35
CA VAL A 108 -9.13 4.61 10.78
C VAL A 108 -9.17 5.66 9.69
N ARG A 109 -8.56 6.84 9.92
CA ARG A 109 -8.49 7.90 8.92
C ARG A 109 -7.74 7.48 7.67
N ARG A 110 -6.66 6.70 7.82
CA ARG A 110 -5.90 6.16 6.68
C ARG A 110 -6.75 5.19 5.87
N SER A 111 -7.40 4.23 6.54
CA SER A 111 -8.24 3.24 5.88
C SER A 111 -9.41 3.88 5.12
N ARG A 112 -10.04 4.90 5.71
CA ARG A 112 -11.10 5.67 5.03
C ARG A 112 -10.56 6.43 3.81
N ALA A 113 -9.39 7.08 3.92
CA ALA A 113 -8.79 7.77 2.78
C ALA A 113 -8.46 6.81 1.63
N VAL A 114 -7.89 5.62 1.94
CA VAL A 114 -7.62 4.56 0.96
C VAL A 114 -8.91 4.11 0.26
N LEU A 115 -9.98 3.85 1.03
CA LEU A 115 -11.27 3.44 0.47
C LEU A 115 -11.86 4.53 -0.44
N MET A 116 -11.84 5.78 -0.01
CA MET A 116 -12.37 6.89 -0.80
C MET A 116 -11.57 7.11 -2.08
N ILE A 117 -10.23 7.11 -2.01
CA ILE A 117 -9.36 7.19 -3.20
C ILE A 117 -9.67 6.03 -4.14
N SER A 118 -9.72 4.80 -3.63
CA SER A 118 -9.96 3.63 -4.47
C SER A 118 -11.33 3.67 -5.13
N TYR A 119 -12.35 4.09 -4.40
CA TYR A 119 -13.69 4.31 -4.95
C TYR A 119 -13.68 5.36 -6.05
N LEU A 120 -13.04 6.52 -5.83
CA LEU A 120 -13.00 7.60 -6.80
C LEU A 120 -12.29 7.18 -8.08
N TYR A 121 -11.09 6.61 -8.00
CA TYR A 121 -10.38 6.18 -9.21
C TYR A 121 -11.05 5.00 -9.93
N GLY A 122 -11.78 4.15 -9.19
CA GLY A 122 -12.58 3.09 -9.78
C GLY A 122 -13.74 3.63 -10.62
N ASN A 123 -14.39 4.70 -10.16
CA ASN A 123 -15.67 5.18 -10.72
C ASN A 123 -15.59 6.48 -11.54
N CYS A 124 -14.59 7.34 -11.31
CA CYS A 124 -14.46 8.63 -11.99
C CYS A 124 -13.51 8.54 -13.18
N GLN A 125 -14.05 8.61 -14.41
CA GLN A 125 -13.25 8.54 -15.64
C GLN A 125 -12.23 9.68 -15.76
N THR A 126 -12.57 10.87 -15.25
CA THR A 126 -11.65 12.03 -15.22
C THR A 126 -10.34 11.71 -14.51
N LEU A 127 -10.36 10.87 -13.48
CA LEU A 127 -9.17 10.47 -12.75
C LEU A 127 -8.29 9.46 -13.49
N ARG A 128 -8.75 8.91 -14.61
CA ARG A 128 -7.94 7.99 -15.44
C ARG A 128 -7.04 8.72 -16.42
N SER A 129 -7.20 10.04 -16.55
CA SER A 129 -6.37 10.86 -17.42
C SER A 129 -5.10 11.30 -16.72
N THR A 130 -3.95 11.07 -17.35
CA THR A 130 -2.67 11.61 -16.90
C THR A 130 -2.66 13.14 -16.83
N ALA A 131 -3.49 13.81 -17.63
CA ALA A 131 -3.63 15.27 -17.61
C ALA A 131 -4.21 15.77 -16.28
N PHE A 132 -4.97 14.96 -15.54
CA PHE A 132 -5.48 15.31 -14.21
C PHE A 132 -4.34 15.53 -13.22
N ALA A 133 -3.22 14.80 -13.35
CA ALA A 133 -2.06 14.96 -12.49
C ALA A 133 -1.50 16.40 -12.49
N SER A 134 -1.55 17.10 -13.62
CA SER A 134 -1.05 18.48 -13.74
C SER A 134 -1.77 19.46 -12.81
N GLN A 135 -3.02 19.15 -12.44
CA GLN A 135 -3.85 19.98 -11.58
C GLN A 135 -3.61 19.71 -10.08
N LEU A 136 -3.05 18.54 -9.74
CA LEU A 136 -2.71 18.19 -8.37
C LEU A 136 -1.48 18.98 -7.89
N ARG A 137 -1.35 19.10 -6.56
CA ARG A 137 -0.11 19.59 -5.95
C ARG A 137 1.08 18.78 -6.46
N VAL A 138 2.20 19.46 -6.72
CA VAL A 138 3.41 18.87 -7.28
C VAL A 138 3.81 17.60 -6.52
N GLU A 139 3.79 17.63 -5.19
CA GLU A 139 4.18 16.48 -4.38
C GLU A 139 3.17 15.32 -4.33
N ASN A 140 1.96 15.52 -4.87
CA ASN A 140 0.91 14.51 -4.95
C ASN A 140 0.78 13.91 -6.37
N ARG A 141 1.47 14.50 -7.38
CA ARG A 141 1.37 14.06 -8.78
C ARG A 141 1.90 12.65 -8.98
N GLN A 142 3.03 12.31 -8.36
CA GLN A 142 3.64 10.99 -8.53
C GLN A 142 2.70 9.87 -8.08
N PHE A 143 2.01 10.07 -6.96
CA PHE A 143 0.98 9.15 -6.49
C PHE A 143 -0.09 8.89 -7.54
N HIS A 144 -0.54 9.93 -8.27
CA HIS A 144 -1.55 9.75 -9.31
C HIS A 144 -1.03 8.85 -10.44
N TYR A 145 0.17 9.12 -10.96
CA TYR A 145 0.78 8.29 -12.01
C TYR A 145 0.98 6.84 -11.54
N ASP A 146 1.51 6.66 -10.33
CA ASP A 146 1.80 5.34 -9.79
C ASP A 146 0.50 4.57 -9.46
N TYR A 147 -0.56 5.27 -9.06
CA TYR A 147 -1.89 4.68 -8.88
C TYR A 147 -2.54 4.24 -10.20
N LEU A 148 -2.40 5.02 -11.28
CA LEU A 148 -2.91 4.61 -12.60
C LEU A 148 -2.25 3.33 -13.09
N LYS A 149 -0.94 3.18 -12.84
CA LYS A 149 -0.24 1.93 -13.12
C LYS A 149 -0.75 0.80 -12.24
N LEU A 150 -0.92 1.04 -10.95
CA LEU A 150 -1.49 0.04 -10.04
C LEU A 150 -2.83 -0.52 -10.55
N LEU A 151 -3.71 0.37 -11.03
CA LEU A 151 -4.98 -0.01 -11.65
C LEU A 151 -4.85 -0.79 -12.96
N ALA A 152 -3.80 -0.54 -13.74
CA ALA A 152 -3.51 -1.27 -14.98
C ALA A 152 -3.03 -2.72 -14.75
N GLY A 153 -3.07 -3.22 -13.51
CA GLY A 153 -2.78 -4.61 -13.17
C GLY A 153 -1.49 -4.82 -12.38
N TYR A 154 -0.82 -3.74 -11.96
CA TYR A 154 0.47 -3.82 -11.26
C TYR A 154 0.35 -4.00 -9.74
N GLY A 155 -0.86 -4.14 -9.19
CA GLY A 155 -1.06 -4.56 -7.80
C GLY A 155 -2.30 -4.01 -7.11
N SER A 156 -2.23 -3.92 -5.79
CA SER A 156 -3.28 -3.32 -4.93
C SER A 156 -2.68 -2.20 -4.07
N MET A 157 -3.55 -1.28 -3.63
CA MET A 157 -3.15 -0.18 -2.74
C MET A 157 -2.92 -0.71 -1.32
N GLY A 158 -1.79 -1.40 -1.15
CA GLY A 158 -1.35 -1.94 0.12
C GLY A 158 -0.49 -0.96 0.92
N ASN A 159 -0.15 -1.36 2.15
CA ASN A 159 0.73 -0.56 3.02
C ASN A 159 2.10 -0.27 2.38
N LEU A 160 2.66 -1.21 1.61
CA LEU A 160 3.94 -1.02 0.92
C LEU A 160 3.88 0.11 -0.11
N PHE A 161 2.81 0.17 -0.90
CA PHE A 161 2.56 1.26 -1.84
C PHE A 161 2.52 2.60 -1.09
N ILE A 162 1.74 2.69 0.00
CA ILE A 162 1.62 3.92 0.78
C ILE A 162 2.96 4.36 1.40
N VAL A 163 3.78 3.42 1.88
CA VAL A 163 5.10 3.71 2.43
C VAL A 163 6.04 4.24 1.35
N TYR A 164 6.06 3.61 0.18
CA TYR A 164 6.84 4.06 -0.97
C TYR A 164 6.42 5.48 -1.40
N GLU A 165 5.12 5.73 -1.57
CA GLU A 165 4.59 7.03 -1.97
C GLU A 165 4.90 8.14 -0.96
N ARG A 166 4.91 7.82 0.35
CA ARG A 166 5.34 8.76 1.39
C ARG A 166 6.80 9.14 1.24
N TRP A 167 7.66 8.18 0.93
CA TRP A 167 9.09 8.43 0.72
C TRP A 167 9.32 9.28 -0.54
N VAL A 168 8.68 8.92 -1.66
CA VAL A 168 8.69 9.71 -2.91
C VAL A 168 8.27 11.15 -2.64
N ARG A 169 7.19 11.35 -1.88
CA ARG A 169 6.71 12.68 -1.54
C ARG A 169 7.73 13.51 -0.77
N VAL A 170 8.42 12.90 0.21
CA VAL A 170 9.49 13.56 0.97
C VAL A 170 10.65 13.94 0.06
N LEU A 171 11.01 13.05 -0.87
CA LEU A 171 12.04 13.33 -1.86
C LEU A 171 11.70 14.48 -2.78
N VAL A 172 10.48 14.51 -3.34
CA VAL A 172 10.00 15.61 -4.19
C VAL A 172 10.04 16.94 -3.43
N ARG A 173 9.61 16.95 -2.16
CA ARG A 173 9.62 18.16 -1.32
C ARG A 173 11.02 18.67 -1.00
N ASN A 174 11.92 17.77 -0.63
CA ASN A 174 13.23 18.17 -0.10
C ASN A 174 14.27 18.39 -1.20
N HIS A 175 14.14 17.69 -2.34
CA HIS A 175 15.17 17.66 -3.37
C HIS A 175 14.68 18.13 -4.73
N GLY A 176 13.41 18.54 -4.86
CA GLY A 176 12.86 19.04 -6.12
C GLY A 176 12.97 18.04 -7.26
N LEU A 177 12.96 16.74 -6.96
CA LEU A 177 13.11 15.67 -7.94
C LEU A 177 12.07 15.79 -9.05
N LEU A 178 12.52 15.61 -10.29
CA LEU A 178 11.66 15.66 -11.47
C LEU A 178 10.65 14.51 -11.41
N LEU A 179 9.39 14.87 -11.52
CA LEU A 179 8.28 13.93 -11.64
C LEU A 179 8.40 13.20 -12.98
N SER A 180 8.23 11.88 -12.97
CA SER A 180 8.22 11.09 -14.20
C SER A 180 6.78 10.74 -14.55
N GLU A 181 6.31 11.21 -15.71
CA GLU A 181 5.03 10.77 -16.29
C GLU A 181 5.05 9.25 -16.57
N GLU A 182 6.24 8.69 -16.77
CA GLU A 182 6.45 7.25 -16.91
C GLU A 182 6.38 6.51 -15.57
N GLY A 183 5.88 7.12 -14.48
CA GLY A 183 5.53 6.47 -13.21
C GLY A 183 6.64 5.61 -12.62
N SER A 184 7.88 6.10 -12.69
CA SER A 184 9.02 5.44 -12.09
C SER A 184 9.98 6.50 -11.59
N ALA A 185 10.01 6.67 -10.26
CA ALA A 185 11.30 6.94 -9.64
C ALA A 185 12.10 5.62 -9.79
N THR A 186 12.74 5.43 -10.95
CA THR A 186 13.27 4.14 -11.45
C THR A 186 14.39 3.52 -10.60
N LEU A 187 14.61 3.96 -9.37
CA LEU A 187 15.62 3.43 -8.46
C LEU A 187 15.14 3.25 -7.01
N GLY A 188 13.83 3.30 -6.73
CA GLY A 188 13.36 3.43 -5.35
C GLY A 188 12.91 2.14 -4.64
N LEU A 189 12.06 1.31 -5.26
CA LEU A 189 11.27 0.35 -4.46
C LEU A 189 12.11 -0.78 -3.86
N LEU A 190 13.04 -1.36 -4.61
CA LEU A 190 13.96 -2.41 -4.11
C LEU A 190 14.94 -1.83 -3.09
N ASP A 191 15.47 -0.64 -3.33
CA ASP A 191 16.35 0.05 -2.38
C ASP A 191 15.61 0.45 -1.11
N VAL A 192 14.33 0.83 -1.19
CA VAL A 192 13.46 1.12 -0.04
C VAL A 192 13.13 -0.16 0.74
N ILE A 193 12.83 -1.27 0.05
CA ILE A 193 12.62 -2.57 0.69
C ILE A 193 13.90 -3.01 1.41
N GLU A 194 15.06 -2.90 0.77
CA GLU A 194 16.36 -3.25 1.36
C GLU A 194 16.82 -2.27 2.45
N SER A 195 16.47 -0.99 2.37
CA SER A 195 16.70 -0.02 3.43
C SER A 195 15.84 -0.33 4.66
N THR A 196 14.54 -0.56 4.45
CA THR A 196 13.60 -0.91 5.54
C THR A 196 13.97 -2.22 6.21
N ARG A 197 14.46 -3.20 5.43
CA ARG A 197 14.99 -4.47 5.94
C ARG A 197 16.23 -4.26 6.81
N ARG A 198 17.19 -3.44 6.35
CA ARG A 198 18.41 -3.10 7.10
C ARG A 198 18.11 -2.38 8.42
N ASP A 199 17.18 -1.42 8.42
CA ASP A 199 16.81 -0.69 9.63
C ASP A 199 16.14 -1.59 10.67
N ARG A 200 15.27 -2.51 10.25
CA ARG A 200 14.67 -3.51 11.14
C ARG A 200 15.71 -4.44 11.78
N ILE A 201 16.77 -4.80 11.04
CA ILE A 201 17.86 -5.63 11.57
C ILE A 201 18.63 -4.86 12.66
N ARG A 202 19.00 -3.60 12.39
CA ARG A 202 19.73 -2.74 13.36
C ARG A 202 18.93 -2.48 14.64
N VAL A 203 17.63 -2.20 14.53
CA VAL A 203 16.76 -2.01 15.71
C VAL A 203 16.69 -3.30 16.55
N ARG A 204 16.70 -4.47 15.90
CA ARG A 204 16.67 -5.75 16.60
C ARG A 204 18.01 -6.10 17.27
N GLU A 205 19.13 -5.65 16.70
CA GLU A 205 20.47 -5.82 17.26
C GLU A 205 20.78 -4.87 18.42
N SER A 206 20.23 -3.65 18.40
CA SER A 206 20.39 -2.66 19.49
C SER A 206 19.53 -2.95 20.74
N LEU A 207 18.61 -3.91 20.66
CA LEU A 207 17.76 -4.36 21.77
C LEU A 207 18.27 -5.66 22.43
N ARG A 208 19.45 -6.14 22.06
CA ARG A 208 20.14 -7.29 22.67
C ARG A 208 21.38 -6.83 23.41
#